data_AF-A0A926RRH7-F1
#
_entry.id   AF-A0A926RRH7-F1
#
_cell.length_a   1.000
_cell.length_b   1.000
_cell.length_c   1.000
_cell.angle_alpha   90.00
_cell.angle_beta   90.00
_cell.angle_gamma   90.00
#
_symmetry.space_group_name_H-M   'P 1'
#
loop_
_entity.id
_entity.type
_entity.pdbx_description
1 polymer ?
#
loop_
_entity_poly.entity_id
_entity_poly.type
_entity_poly.pdbx_seq_one_letter_code
_entity_poly.pdbx_strand_id
1 'polypeptide(L)' 'MLKYHFGKTMIKWLYLIFCYIGLHRYEKIDISFSFGPGGSTETIKCKDCGIKKLRKKG' A
#
# COMPACT_ATOMS: atom_id res chain seq x y z
N MET A 1 29.60 -4.12 -11.77
CA MET A 1 28.52 -3.69 -10.84
C MET A 1 27.33 -3.03 -11.57
N LEU A 2 27.02 -3.44 -12.82
CA LEU A 2 25.95 -2.83 -13.66
C LEU A 2 24.78 -3.78 -13.97
N LYS A 3 24.86 -5.06 -13.58
CA LYS A 3 23.78 -6.05 -13.77
C LYS A 3 22.67 -5.96 -12.70
N TYR A 4 22.96 -5.34 -11.56
CA TYR A 4 22.05 -5.28 -10.39
C TYR A 4 21.01 -4.15 -10.43
N HIS A 5 21.16 -3.18 -11.34
CA HIS A 5 20.19 -2.09 -11.50
C HIS A 5 19.05 -2.41 -12.47
N PHE A 6 19.28 -3.26 -13.48
CA PHE A 6 18.28 -3.57 -14.50
C PHE A 6 17.17 -4.52 -13.99
N GLY A 7 17.53 -5.48 -13.13
CA GLY A 7 16.55 -6.42 -12.53
C GLY A 7 15.57 -5.75 -11.56
N LYS A 8 16.00 -4.70 -10.84
CA LYS A 8 15.13 -3.93 -9.94
C LYS A 8 14.03 -3.17 -10.69
N THR A 9 14.33 -2.73 -11.92
CA THR A 9 13.38 -2.02 -12.77
C THR A 9 12.28 -2.96 -13.24
N MET A 10 12.60 -4.16 -13.74
CA MET A 10 11.58 -5.11 -14.23
C MET A 10 10.59 -5.57 -13.14
N ILE A 11 11.09 -5.84 -11.92
CA ILE A 11 10.23 -6.26 -10.81
C ILE A 11 9.27 -5.13 -10.39
N LYS A 12 9.72 -3.88 -10.43
CA LYS A 12 8.87 -2.72 -10.13
C LYS A 12 7.73 -2.57 -11.15
N TRP A 13 7.98 -2.86 -12.42
CA TRP A 13 6.94 -2.88 -13.46
C TRP A 13 5.87 -3.94 -13.21
N LEU A 14 6.25 -5.15 -12.76
CA LEU A 14 5.30 -6.18 -12.37
C LEU A 14 4.37 -5.72 -11.24
N TYR A 15 4.90 -5.10 -10.18
CA TYR A 15 4.07 -4.57 -9.08
C TYR A 15 3.12 -3.45 -9.52
N LEU A 16 3.53 -2.62 -10.48
CA LEU A 16 2.66 -1.60 -11.07
C LEU A 16 1.53 -2.23 -11.90
N ILE A 17 1.81 -3.31 -12.65
CA ILE A 17 0.78 -4.06 -13.40
C ILE A 17 -0.21 -4.72 -12.42
N PHE A 18 0.26 -5.33 -11.33
CA PHE A 18 -0.63 -5.86 -10.29
C PHE A 18 -1.51 -4.78 -9.68
N CYS A 19 -0.96 -3.59 -9.41
CA CYS A 19 -1.75 -2.44 -8.97
C CYS A 19 -2.78 -2.00 -10.02
N TYR A 20 -2.45 -2.05 -11.30
CA TYR A 20 -3.37 -1.70 -12.38
C TYR A 20 -4.56 -2.68 -12.46
N ILE A 21 -4.33 -3.97 -12.19
CA ILE A 21 -5.37 -5.02 -12.15
C ILE A 21 -6.18 -4.98 -10.83
N GLY A 22 -5.81 -4.11 -9.87
CA GLY A 22 -6.51 -3.93 -8.60
C GLY A 22 -5.94 -4.73 -7.43
N LEU A 23 -4.86 -5.49 -7.65
CA LEU A 23 -4.09 -6.17 -6.61
C LEU A 23 -3.07 -5.20 -6.03
N HIS A 24 -3.48 -4.50 -4.98
CA HIS A 24 -2.63 -3.52 -4.30
C HIS A 24 -2.02 -4.11 -3.03
N ARG A 25 -0.71 -3.91 -2.86
CA ARG A 25 0.00 -4.22 -1.62
C ARG A 25 -0.14 -3.07 -0.64
N TYR A 26 -1.20 -3.11 0.16
CA TYR A 26 -1.46 -2.10 1.19
C TYR A 26 -0.57 -2.32 2.42
N GLU A 27 -0.02 -1.22 2.93
CA GLU A 27 0.62 -1.12 4.23
C GLU A 27 -0.17 -0.18 5.13
N LYS A 28 -0.14 -0.39 6.43
CA LYS A 28 -0.74 0.54 7.39
C LYS A 28 0.23 1.70 7.58
N ILE A 29 -0.23 2.92 7.29
CA ILE A 29 0.60 4.14 7.44
C ILE A 29 0.21 4.95 8.66
N ASP A 30 -1.04 4.86 9.10
CA ASP A 30 -1.53 5.59 10.27
C ASP A 30 -2.62 4.77 10.95
N ILE A 31 -2.62 4.76 12.28
CA ILE A 31 -3.64 4.12 13.09
C ILE A 31 -4.16 5.20 14.03
N SER A 32 -5.30 5.78 13.66
CA SER A 32 -6.00 6.75 14.48
C SER A 32 -6.94 6.01 15.42
N PHE A 33 -6.54 5.92 16.69
CA PHE A 33 -7.37 5.33 17.74
C PHE A 33 -8.29 6.41 18.33
N SER A 34 -9.57 6.34 18.01
CA SER A 34 -10.58 7.19 18.64
C SER A 34 -11.31 6.40 19.72
N PHE A 35 -11.22 6.88 20.97
CA PHE A 35 -11.98 6.36 22.10
C PHE A 35 -13.43 6.87 21.98
N GLY A 36 -14.25 6.17 21.21
CA GLY A 36 -15.67 6.49 21.00
C GLY A 36 -16.38 5.35 20.25
N PRO A 37 -17.71 5.41 20.07
CA PRO A 37 -18.51 4.32 19.49
C PRO A 37 -18.17 3.98 18.02
N GLY A 38 -17.21 4.68 17.41
CA GLY A 38 -16.77 4.50 16.02
C GLY A 38 -15.52 3.64 15.81
N GLY A 39 -14.89 3.13 16.88
CA GLY A 39 -13.74 2.23 16.79
C GLY A 39 -12.44 2.89 16.29
N SER A 40 -11.48 2.06 15.90
CA SER A 40 -10.18 2.50 15.38
C SER A 40 -10.24 2.68 13.86
N THR A 41 -9.65 3.76 13.37
CA THR A 41 -9.53 4.03 11.94
C THR A 41 -8.09 3.80 11.50
N GLU A 42 -7.87 2.80 10.65
CA GLU A 42 -6.57 2.49 10.08
C GLU A 42 -6.48 3.12 8.68
N THR A 43 -5.52 4.03 8.46
CA THR A 43 -5.20 4.49 7.11
C THR A 43 -4.18 3.53 6.50
N ILE A 44 -4.54 2.94 5.37
CA ILE A 44 -3.65 2.07 4.60
C ILE A 44 -3.22 2.76 3.31
N LYS A 45 -1.98 2.53 2.87
CA LYS A 45 -1.42 3.07 1.63
C LYS A 45 -0.80 1.94 0.81
N CYS A 46 -1.00 1.95 -0.50
CA CYS A 46 -0.28 1.01 -1.36
C CYS A 46 1.20 1.39 -1.44
N LYS A 47 2.09 0.42 -1.19
CA LYS A 47 3.55 0.60 -1.29
C LYS A 47 4.00 0.95 -2.71
N ASP A 48 3.27 0.45 -3.70
CA ASP A 48 3.70 0.44 -5.09
C ASP A 48 3.11 1.63 -5.89
N CYS A 49 1.80 1.87 -5.79
CA CYS A 49 1.13 2.98 -6.49
C CYS A 49 0.79 4.20 -5.60
N GLY A 50 0.94 4.08 -4.28
CA GLY A 50 0.71 5.19 -3.35
C GLY A 50 -0.75 5.51 -3.01
N ILE A 51 -1.73 4.78 -3.56
CA ILE A 51 -3.16 4.96 -3.25
C ILE A 51 -3.39 4.80 -1.75
N LYS A 52 -4.05 5.78 -1.14
CA LYS A 52 -4.47 5.73 0.27
C LYS A 52 -5.92 5.30 0.38
N LYS A 53 -6.21 4.43 1.35
CA LYS A 53 -7.56 4.00 1.70
C LYS A 53 -7.74 4.09 3.22
N LEU A 54 -8.93 4.49 3.64
CA LEU A 54 -9.31 4.50 5.04
C LEU A 54 -10.04 3.19 5.35
N ARG A 55 -9.57 2.44 6.33
CA ARG A 55 -10.21 1.20 6.78
C ARG A 55 -10.71 1.41 8.21
N LYS A 56 -12.03 1.42 8.38
CA LYS A 56 -12.65 1.43 9.70
C LYS A 56 -12.67 0.00 10.24
N LYS A 57 -12.10 -0.22 11.42
CA LYS A 57 -12.34 -1.44 12.21
C LYS A 57 -13.38 -1.08 13.26
N GLY A 58 -14.62 -1.44 12.95
CA GLY A 58 -15.72 -1.50 13.93
C GLY A 58 -15.66 -2.79 14.72
#